data_AF-A0A4Q7KQT5-F1
#
_entry.id   AF-A0A4Q7KQT5-F1
#
_cell.length_a   1.000
_cell.length_b   1.000
_cell.length_c   1.000
_cell.angle_alpha   90.00
_cell.angle_beta   90.00
_cell.angle_gamma   90.00
#
_symmetry.space_group_name_H-M   'P 1'
#
loop_
_entity.id
_entity.type
_entity.pdbx_description
1 polymer ?
#
loop_
_entity_poly.entity_id
_entity_poly.type
_entity_poly.pdbx_seq_one_letter_code
_entity_poly.pdbx_strand_id
1 'polypeptide(L)'
;MPDADRESRCRRCGQPVRIYRDSYEVFERMHYVCFHYEFEHDVSNPDADPDEDCGDPGCPSAPAARQKDRMAAAVRQLIEEWADGPPANWDNHSLPDYLGALAGWLDDCEGYYAGRGVPIPWNGWEVMRAAFRAATVYE
;
A
#
# COMPACT_ATOMS: atom_id res chain seq x y z
N MET A 1 -12.18 29.87 8.86
CA MET A 1 -11.12 29.72 9.88
C MET A 1 -9.79 30.00 9.21
N PRO A 2 -8.99 30.96 9.69
CA PRO A 2 -7.71 31.30 9.07
C PRO A 2 -6.57 30.53 9.75
N ASP A 3 -5.88 29.66 8.99
CA ASP A 3 -4.42 29.36 9.01
C ASP A 3 -4.11 28.00 8.33
N ALA A 4 -4.67 27.76 7.14
CA ALA A 4 -4.47 26.50 6.39
C ALA A 4 -3.30 26.55 5.38
N ASP A 5 -2.37 27.49 5.56
CA ASP A 5 -1.23 27.69 4.66
C ASP A 5 0.11 27.78 5.39
N ARG A 6 0.27 26.98 6.46
CA ARG A 6 1.61 26.54 6.86
C ARG A 6 1.96 25.34 5.99
N GLU A 7 2.78 25.55 4.96
CA GLU A 7 3.39 24.45 4.21
C GLU A 7 4.00 23.45 5.20
N SER A 8 3.37 22.29 5.41
CA SER A 8 3.93 21.20 6.21
C SER A 8 5.27 20.82 5.61
N ARG A 9 6.39 21.19 6.24
CA ARG A 9 7.74 20.89 5.74
C ARG A 9 8.23 19.58 6.35
N CYS A 10 8.88 18.75 5.55
CA CYS A 10 9.46 17.50 6.02
C CYS A 10 10.60 17.79 7.01
N ARG A 11 10.56 17.16 8.20
CA ARG A 11 11.59 17.35 9.24
C ARG A 11 12.99 16.89 8.81
N ARG A 12 13.09 15.93 7.87
CA ARG A 12 14.37 15.39 7.40
C ARG A 12 14.99 16.21 6.28
N CYS A 13 14.28 16.44 5.18
CA CYS A 13 14.84 17.11 3.99
C CYS A 13 14.50 18.61 3.91
N GLY A 14 13.62 19.10 4.79
CA GLY A 14 13.17 20.49 4.80
C GLY A 14 12.25 20.89 3.65
N GLN A 15 11.97 20.02 2.68
CA GLN A 15 11.09 20.35 1.54
C GLN A 15 9.60 20.27 1.92
N PRO A 16 8.71 21.01 1.23
CA PRO A 16 7.27 20.92 1.47
C PRO A 16 6.70 19.51 1.23
N VAL A 17 5.80 19.07 2.11
CA VAL A 17 5.01 17.85 1.97
C VAL A 17 3.74 18.19 1.20
N ARG A 18 3.66 17.65 -0.01
CA ARG A 18 2.54 17.84 -0.94
C ARG A 18 1.66 16.61 -1.07
N ILE A 19 2.29 15.44 -1.20
CA ILE A 19 1.62 14.14 -1.29
C ILE A 19 1.55 13.53 0.11
N TYR A 20 0.43 12.86 0.42
CA TYR A 20 0.12 12.29 1.74
C TYR A 20 0.11 13.31 2.89
N ARG A 21 -0.35 14.55 2.62
CA ARG A 21 -0.45 15.59 3.65
C ARG A 21 -1.39 15.19 4.80
N ASP A 22 -2.45 14.45 4.51
CA ASP A 22 -3.40 13.98 5.52
C ASP A 22 -2.77 12.93 6.47
N SER A 23 -1.66 12.32 6.05
CA SER A 23 -0.86 11.38 6.85
C SER A 23 0.41 12.01 7.41
N TYR A 24 0.54 13.35 7.39
CA TYR A 24 1.76 14.04 7.80
C TYR A 24 2.16 13.74 9.25
N GLU A 25 1.21 13.68 10.17
CA GLU A 25 1.50 13.34 11.58
C GLU A 25 1.82 11.84 11.75
N VAL A 26 1.26 10.96 10.91
CA VAL A 26 1.57 9.51 10.94
C VAL A 26 3.02 9.26 10.52
N PHE A 27 3.53 10.02 9.56
CA PHE A 27 4.91 9.90 9.08
C PHE A 27 5.89 10.77 9.86
N GLU A 28 5.63 11.02 11.15
CA GLU A 28 6.51 11.79 12.03
C GLU A 28 6.90 13.16 11.44
N ARG A 29 5.96 13.79 10.73
CA ARG A 29 6.12 15.08 10.04
C ARG A 29 7.17 15.04 8.92
N MET A 30 7.23 13.93 8.20
CA MET A 30 8.12 13.72 7.05
C MET A 30 7.34 13.30 5.80
N HIS A 31 8.00 13.33 4.64
CA HIS A 31 7.52 12.54 3.50
C HIS A 31 7.58 11.06 3.85
N TYR A 32 6.67 10.26 3.30
CA TYR A 32 6.69 8.79 3.47
C TYR A 32 8.08 8.19 3.22
N VAL A 33 8.74 8.56 2.12
CA VAL A 33 10.07 8.05 1.75
C VAL A 33 11.13 8.48 2.77
N CYS A 34 11.08 9.74 3.23
CA CYS A 34 12.00 10.23 4.26
C CYS A 34 11.79 9.49 5.59
N PHE A 35 10.55 9.25 5.98
CA PHE A 35 10.19 8.49 7.16
C PHE A 35 10.72 7.04 7.06
N HIS A 36 10.45 6.36 5.94
CA HIS A 36 10.85 4.97 5.75
C HIS A 36 12.37 4.80 5.83
N TYR A 37 13.13 5.65 5.17
CA TYR A 37 14.59 5.59 5.27
C TYR A 37 15.13 5.94 6.65
N GLU A 38 14.45 6.80 7.40
CA GLU A 38 14.90 7.21 8.73
C GLU A 38 14.78 6.07 9.73
N PHE A 39 13.65 5.36 9.68
CA PHE A 39 13.32 4.38 10.70
C PHE A 39 13.58 2.93 10.28
N GLU A 40 13.44 2.58 9.00
CA GLU A 40 13.54 1.19 8.53
C GLU A 40 14.90 0.85 7.88
N HIS A 41 15.65 1.84 7.40
CA HIS A 41 16.98 1.61 6.79
C HIS A 41 18.14 2.24 7.57
N ASP A 42 17.87 2.84 8.73
CA ASP A 42 18.85 3.51 9.59
C ASP A 42 19.96 4.23 8.80
N VAL A 43 19.58 5.12 7.91
CA VAL A 43 20.54 5.92 7.11
C VAL A 43 21.45 6.84 7.94
N SER A 44 21.24 6.88 9.26
CA SER A 44 22.14 7.54 10.20
C SER A 44 23.40 6.71 10.46
N ASN A 45 23.32 5.39 10.21
CA ASN A 45 24.44 4.47 10.19
C ASN A 45 25.19 4.57 8.85
N PRO A 46 26.48 4.95 8.83
CA PRO A 46 27.27 5.07 7.61
C PRO A 46 27.55 3.73 6.91
N ASP A 47 27.34 2.61 7.60
CA ASP A 47 27.51 1.26 7.05
C ASP A 47 26.21 0.67 6.48
N ALA A 48 25.07 1.34 6.68
CA ALA A 48 23.79 0.89 6.12
C ALA A 48 23.64 1.32 4.65
N ASP A 49 23.26 0.38 3.78
CA ASP A 49 22.94 0.67 2.39
C ASP A 49 21.42 0.96 2.26
N PRO A 50 21.02 2.20 1.91
CA PRO A 50 19.61 2.53 1.75
C PRO A 50 18.92 1.73 0.64
N ASP A 51 19.66 1.13 -0.30
CA ASP A 51 19.09 0.31 -1.37
C ASP A 51 18.79 -1.14 -0.95
N GLU A 52 19.24 -1.56 0.25
CA GLU A 52 18.91 -2.89 0.77
C GLU A 52 17.43 -3.00 1.14
N ASP A 53 16.73 -4.01 0.60
CA ASP A 53 15.32 -4.25 0.92
C ASP A 53 15.14 -4.66 2.39
N CYS A 54 14.50 -3.79 3.18
CA CYS A 54 14.23 -3.99 4.61
C CYS A 54 13.18 -5.09 4.89
N GLY A 55 12.55 -5.63 3.85
CA GLY A 55 11.57 -6.68 3.98
C GLY A 55 10.13 -6.19 3.93
N ASP A 56 9.87 -4.88 4.03
CA ASP A 56 8.52 -4.37 4.05
C ASP A 56 7.80 -4.47 2.69
N PRO A 57 6.49 -4.78 2.65
CA PRO A 57 5.67 -4.71 1.44
C PRO A 57 5.70 -3.34 0.77
N GLY A 58 5.88 -2.29 1.56
CA GLY A 58 6.03 -0.92 1.12
C GLY A 58 7.46 -0.44 0.95
N CYS A 59 8.51 -1.27 0.97
CA CYS A 59 9.85 -0.67 0.90
C CYS A 59 10.10 0.04 -0.45
N PRO A 60 10.48 1.33 -0.48
CA PRO A 60 10.91 2.05 -1.69
C PRO A 60 12.12 1.43 -2.38
N SER A 61 12.97 0.77 -1.62
CA SER A 61 14.16 0.06 -2.10
C SER A 61 13.88 -1.39 -2.51
N ALA A 62 12.68 -1.92 -2.24
CA ALA A 62 12.37 -3.28 -2.65
C ALA A 62 12.36 -3.41 -4.19
N PRO A 63 13.09 -4.38 -4.76
CA PRO A 63 13.12 -4.57 -6.20
C PRO A 63 11.74 -4.99 -6.71
N ALA A 64 11.37 -4.49 -7.89
CA ALA A 64 10.09 -4.82 -8.53
C ALA A 64 9.88 -6.34 -8.68
N ALA A 65 10.95 -7.11 -8.87
CA ALA A 65 10.90 -8.57 -8.93
C ALA A 65 10.28 -9.20 -7.67
N ARG A 66 10.63 -8.70 -6.49
CA ARG A 66 10.10 -9.21 -5.22
C ARG A 66 8.63 -8.83 -5.02
N GLN A 67 8.25 -7.61 -5.40
CA GLN A 67 6.85 -7.18 -5.35
C GLN A 67 5.96 -8.02 -6.28
N LYS A 68 6.46 -8.29 -7.49
CA LYS A 68 5.84 -9.23 -8.43
C LYS A 68 5.73 -10.63 -7.84
N ASP A 69 6.76 -11.14 -7.16
CA ASP A 69 6.74 -12.48 -6.55
C ASP A 69 5.71 -12.59 -5.42
N ARG A 70 5.58 -11.56 -4.58
CA ARG A 70 4.52 -11.45 -3.57
C ARG A 70 3.14 -11.43 -4.17
N MET A 71 2.93 -10.64 -5.22
CA MET A 71 1.65 -10.62 -5.92
C MET A 71 1.32 -11.98 -6.53
N ALA A 72 2.30 -12.63 -7.17
CA ALA A 72 2.12 -13.98 -7.71
C ALA A 72 1.78 -15.00 -6.63
N ALA A 73 2.39 -14.89 -5.44
CA ALA A 73 2.05 -15.73 -4.29
C ALA A 73 0.60 -15.50 -3.82
N ALA A 74 0.15 -14.25 -3.74
CA ALA A 74 -1.23 -13.92 -3.37
C ALA A 74 -2.26 -14.48 -4.35
N VAL A 75 -1.98 -14.41 -5.66
CA VAL A 75 -2.84 -15.00 -6.71
C VAL A 75 -2.87 -16.53 -6.60
N ARG A 76 -1.73 -17.18 -6.34
CA ARG A 76 -1.70 -18.63 -6.12
C ARG A 76 -2.51 -19.05 -4.90
N GLN A 77 -2.43 -18.26 -3.82
CA GLN A 77 -3.22 -18.51 -2.62
C GLN A 77 -4.74 -18.41 -2.89
N LEU A 78 -5.18 -17.45 -3.72
CA LEU A 78 -6.58 -17.38 -4.17
C LEU A 78 -6.99 -18.63 -4.97
N ILE A 79 -6.12 -19.13 -5.83
CA ILE A 79 -6.37 -20.37 -6.59
C ILE A 79 -6.47 -21.58 -5.66
N GLU A 80 -5.59 -21.67 -4.66
CA GLU A 80 -5.61 -22.74 -3.66
C GLU A 80 -6.88 -22.72 -2.80
N GLU A 81 -7.32 -21.53 -2.37
CA GLU A 81 -8.57 -21.36 -1.64
C GLU A 81 -9.80 -21.79 -2.47
N TRP A 82 -9.75 -21.60 -3.79
CA TRP A 82 -10.80 -22.00 -4.71
C TRP A 82 -10.73 -23.48 -5.14
N ALA A 83 -9.69 -24.23 -4.76
CA ALA A 83 -9.39 -25.54 -5.36
C ALA A 83 -10.54 -26.55 -5.25
N ASP A 84 -11.31 -26.50 -4.16
CA ASP A 84 -12.46 -27.37 -3.89
C ASP A 84 -13.82 -26.71 -4.23
N GLY A 85 -13.79 -25.57 -4.93
CA GLY A 85 -14.94 -24.71 -5.22
C GLY A 85 -14.91 -23.38 -4.43
N PRO A 86 -15.90 -22.50 -4.62
CA PRO A 86 -15.97 -21.21 -3.92
C PRO A 86 -15.98 -21.39 -2.41
N PRO A 87 -15.08 -20.71 -1.68
CA PRO A 87 -15.20 -20.60 -0.23
C PRO A 87 -16.55 -20.00 0.17
N ALA A 88 -17.10 -20.45 1.30
CA ALA A 88 -18.43 -20.01 1.77
C ALA A 88 -18.55 -18.50 2.03
N ASN A 89 -17.41 -17.82 2.19
CA ASN A 89 -17.31 -16.39 2.43
C ASN A 89 -16.93 -15.60 1.18
N TRP A 90 -17.02 -16.18 -0.01
CA TRP A 90 -16.87 -15.47 -1.28
C TRP A 90 -18.25 -15.22 -1.87
N ASP A 91 -18.48 -14.02 -2.39
CA ASP A 91 -19.73 -13.63 -3.03
C ASP A 91 -19.64 -13.75 -4.57
N ASN A 92 -18.44 -13.53 -5.14
CA ASN A 92 -18.22 -13.55 -6.58
C ASN A 92 -17.76 -14.91 -7.08
N HIS A 93 -18.65 -15.66 -7.76
CA HIS A 93 -18.37 -17.03 -8.20
C HIS A 93 -18.16 -17.21 -9.70
N SER A 94 -18.19 -16.12 -10.47
CA SER A 94 -17.92 -16.11 -11.90
C SER A 94 -16.79 -15.16 -12.25
N LEU A 95 -16.09 -15.42 -13.36
CA LEU A 95 -15.01 -14.54 -13.82
C LEU A 95 -15.51 -13.12 -14.13
N PRO A 96 -16.65 -12.91 -14.83
CA PRO A 96 -17.20 -11.56 -15.01
C PRO A 96 -17.48 -10.82 -13.70
N ASP A 97 -18.11 -11.47 -12.72
CA ASP A 97 -18.45 -10.83 -11.44
C ASP A 97 -17.19 -10.48 -10.65
N TYR A 98 -16.22 -11.41 -10.59
CA TYR A 98 -14.94 -11.18 -9.92
C TYR A 98 -14.13 -10.04 -10.55
N LEU A 99 -14.08 -9.97 -11.89
CA LEU A 99 -13.39 -8.87 -12.58
C LEU A 99 -14.14 -7.54 -12.45
N GLY A 100 -15.48 -7.57 -12.40
CA GLY A 100 -16.30 -6.40 -12.10
C GLY A 100 -16.03 -5.85 -10.70
N ALA A 101 -16.06 -6.73 -9.70
CA ALA A 101 -15.73 -6.41 -8.31
C ALA A 101 -14.30 -5.90 -8.14
N LEU A 102 -13.33 -6.49 -8.85
CA LEU A 102 -11.94 -6.04 -8.85
C LEU A 102 -11.82 -4.61 -9.38
N ALA A 103 -12.48 -4.30 -10.49
CA ALA A 103 -12.47 -2.95 -11.07
C ALA A 103 -13.18 -1.95 -10.15
N GLY A 104 -14.37 -2.29 -9.65
CA GLY A 104 -15.12 -1.43 -8.74
C GLY A 104 -14.35 -1.13 -7.46
N TRP A 105 -13.67 -2.12 -6.87
CA TRP A 105 -12.84 -1.88 -5.69
C TRP A 105 -11.67 -0.93 -5.99
N LEU A 106 -11.02 -1.07 -7.15
CA LEU A 106 -9.91 -0.19 -7.54
C LEU A 106 -10.37 1.26 -7.73
N ASP A 107 -11.58 1.47 -8.23
CA ASP A 107 -12.17 2.80 -8.42
C ASP A 107 -12.55 3.49 -7.08
N ASP A 108 -12.83 2.71 -6.03
CA ASP A 108 -13.32 3.20 -4.74
C ASP A 108 -12.33 3.01 -3.56
N CYS A 109 -11.10 2.53 -3.82
CA CYS A 109 -10.19 2.04 -2.79
C CYS A 109 -9.78 3.12 -1.77
N GLU A 110 -9.82 4.40 -2.13
CA GLU A 110 -9.58 5.54 -1.23
C GLU A 110 -10.47 5.46 0.01
N GLY A 111 -11.75 5.10 -0.18
CA GLY A 111 -12.71 4.94 0.92
C GLY A 111 -12.33 3.79 1.86
N TYR A 112 -11.80 2.68 1.32
CA TYR A 112 -11.33 1.53 2.10
C TYR A 112 -10.19 1.91 3.04
N TYR A 113 -9.22 2.70 2.58
CA TYR A 113 -8.07 3.12 3.36
C TYR A 113 -8.45 4.22 4.36
N ALA A 114 -9.21 5.23 3.91
CA ALA A 114 -9.71 6.30 4.76
C ALA A 114 -10.55 5.78 5.93
N GLY A 115 -11.46 4.83 5.68
CA GLY A 115 -12.30 4.23 6.72
C GLY A 115 -11.53 3.44 7.79
N ARG A 116 -10.28 3.05 7.50
CA ARG A 116 -9.37 2.36 8.43
C ARG A 116 -8.35 3.29 9.08
N GLY A 117 -8.32 4.57 8.71
CA GLY A 117 -7.33 5.53 9.19
C GLY A 117 -5.89 5.17 8.78
N VAL A 118 -5.72 4.40 7.70
CA VAL A 118 -4.40 4.01 7.18
C VAL A 118 -4.14 4.70 5.84
N PRO A 119 -2.88 5.08 5.54
CA PRO A 119 -2.54 5.64 4.25
C PRO A 119 -2.68 4.60 3.14
N ILE A 120 -3.02 5.06 1.93
CA ILE A 120 -2.94 4.23 0.72
C ILE A 120 -1.47 3.83 0.52
N PRO A 121 -1.18 2.53 0.29
CA PRO A 121 0.18 2.08 0.00
C PRO A 121 0.82 2.88 -1.13
N TRP A 122 2.09 3.26 -0.97
CA TRP A 122 2.79 4.05 -1.99
C TRP A 122 3.03 3.27 -3.30
N ASN A 123 3.07 1.94 -3.22
CA ASN A 123 3.31 1.08 -4.37
C ASN A 123 2.01 0.42 -4.83
N GLY A 124 1.83 0.38 -6.16
CA GLY A 124 0.64 -0.21 -6.76
C GLY A 124 0.52 -1.72 -6.56
N TRP A 125 1.61 -2.44 -6.26
CA TRP A 125 1.55 -3.89 -6.04
C TRP A 125 0.75 -4.26 -4.79
N GLU A 126 0.90 -3.49 -3.71
CA GLU A 126 0.13 -3.69 -2.49
C GLU A 126 -1.35 -3.33 -2.67
N VAL A 127 -1.64 -2.28 -3.44
CA VAL A 127 -3.03 -1.91 -3.81
C VAL A 127 -3.66 -3.03 -4.62
N MET A 128 -2.95 -3.54 -5.64
CA MET A 128 -3.41 -4.67 -6.46
C MET A 128 -3.62 -5.93 -5.62
N ARG A 129 -2.72 -6.23 -4.68
CA ARG A 129 -2.87 -7.38 -3.78
C ARG A 129 -4.13 -7.25 -2.91
N ALA A 130 -4.40 -6.06 -2.38
CA ALA A 130 -5.62 -5.79 -1.64
C ALA A 130 -6.86 -5.92 -2.52
N ALA A 131 -6.82 -5.41 -3.76
CA ALA A 131 -7.90 -5.48 -4.73
C ALA A 131 -8.28 -6.94 -5.07
N PHE A 132 -7.29 -7.78 -5.37
CA PHE A 132 -7.52 -9.20 -5.66
C PHE A 132 -8.19 -9.95 -4.51
N ARG A 133 -7.87 -9.56 -3.26
CA ARG A 133 -8.52 -10.10 -2.07
C ARG A 133 -9.90 -9.53 -1.84
N ALA A 134 -10.09 -8.23 -2.05
CA ALA A 134 -11.39 -7.59 -1.87
C ALA A 134 -12.41 -8.08 -2.91
N ALA A 135 -11.98 -8.32 -4.15
CA ALA A 135 -12.81 -8.82 -5.24
C ALA A 135 -13.48 -10.17 -4.96
N THR A 136 -13.09 -10.90 -3.90
CA THR A 136 -13.81 -12.12 -3.50
C THR A 136 -15.18 -11.83 -2.86
N VAL A 137 -15.38 -10.63 -2.31
CA VAL A 137 -16.58 -10.22 -1.54
C VAL A 137 -17.12 -8.83 -1.92
N TYR A 138 -16.41 -8.07 -2.74
CA TYR A 138 -16.85 -6.74 -3.16
C TYR A 138 -17.99 -6.87 -4.18
N GLU A 139 -19.05 -6.08 -4.01
CA GLU A 139 -20.22 -6.06 -4.89
C GLU A 139 -20.05 -5.07 -6.06
#